data_AF-A0A1P8RI06-F1
#
_entry.id   AF-A0A1P8RI06-F1
#
_cell.length_a   1.000
_cell.length_b   1.000
_cell.length_c   1.000
_cell.angle_alpha   90.00
_cell.angle_beta   90.00
_cell.angle_gamma   90.00
#
_symmetry.space_group_name_H-M   'P 1'
#
loop_
_entity.id
_entity.type
_entity.pdbx_description
1 polymer ?
#
loop_
_entity_poly.entity_id
_entity_poly.type
_entity_poly.pdbx_seq_one_letter_code
_entity_poly.pdbx_strand_id
1 'polypeptide(L)'
;MTTQAECLDALRDAAEELGCSPTKAQYEELGMTPASATIIRTCGGWNNAKERAGLATSYSRGSRVSPKPDDVDLPEGMSWEALTVDQRWHYRNTEWNTERTLRRRRRLRAWLNDQKQRCSRCPIDHVGCLDFHHRNPDSKTMAVGRMVTFGYGKDALRAEITKCVVLCANCHRKEHFRTLTRPLQRWVHSQKHISGGCKRCVEDDPACLDYHHNSGNKRATVAALVAANRSKQRIRTEIERCVVLCANCHRIEHYKHTTE
;
A
#
# COMPACT_ATOMS: atom_id res chain seq x y z
N MET A 1 -7.06 -43.39 35.12
CA MET A 1 -6.25 -42.18 34.94
C MET A 1 -4.80 -42.63 34.86
N THR A 2 -4.07 -42.23 33.83
CA THR A 2 -2.64 -42.60 33.69
C THR A 2 -1.84 -41.99 34.83
N THR A 3 -1.09 -42.83 35.56
CA THR A 3 -0.29 -42.42 36.70
C THR A 3 1.05 -41.84 36.27
N GLN A 4 1.73 -41.12 37.16
CA GLN A 4 3.09 -40.65 36.89
C GLN A 4 4.06 -41.81 36.69
N ALA A 5 3.91 -42.93 37.42
CA ALA A 5 4.78 -44.09 37.27
C ALA A 5 4.69 -44.68 35.85
N GLU A 6 3.46 -44.89 35.34
CA GLU A 6 3.21 -45.40 33.98
C GLU A 6 3.82 -44.49 32.90
N CYS A 7 3.80 -43.17 33.09
CA CYS A 7 4.45 -42.23 32.18
C CYS A 7 5.99 -42.32 32.19
N LEU A 8 6.60 -42.64 33.34
CA LEU A 8 8.06 -42.76 33.46
C LEU A 8 8.56 -44.10 32.91
N ASP A 9 7.83 -45.18 33.16
CA ASP A 9 8.18 -46.52 32.66
C ASP A 9 8.11 -46.55 31.14
N ALA A 10 7.05 -46.01 30.53
CA ALA A 10 6.96 -45.92 29.08
C ALA A 10 8.11 -45.11 28.44
N LEU A 11 8.64 -44.10 29.14
CA LEU A 11 9.82 -43.35 28.67
C LEU A 11 11.11 -44.17 28.75
N ARG A 12 11.25 -45.05 29.75
CA ARG A 12 12.39 -45.95 29.90
C ARG A 12 12.35 -47.04 28.84
N ASP A 13 11.18 -47.63 28.60
CA ASP A 13 10.95 -48.62 27.55
C ASP A 13 11.29 -48.03 26.16
N ALA A 14 10.83 -46.81 25.89
CA ALA A 14 11.19 -46.10 24.67
C ALA A 14 12.71 -45.83 24.55
N ALA A 15 13.39 -45.60 25.67
CA ALA A 15 14.84 -45.36 25.67
C ALA A 15 15.64 -46.64 25.45
N GLU A 16 15.16 -47.77 25.97
CA GLU A 16 15.74 -49.10 25.75
C GLU A 16 15.60 -49.49 24.28
N GLU A 17 14.39 -49.35 23.70
CA GLU A 17 14.11 -49.67 22.29
C GLU A 17 14.96 -48.83 21.33
N LEU A 18 15.16 -47.53 21.62
CA LEU A 18 15.94 -46.63 20.77
C LEU A 18 17.45 -46.65 21.08
N GLY A 19 17.87 -47.35 22.13
CA GLY A 19 19.25 -47.34 22.63
C GLY A 19 19.75 -45.95 23.07
N CYS A 20 18.86 -44.97 23.21
CA CYS A 20 19.18 -43.59 23.54
C CYS A 20 17.99 -42.88 24.19
N SER A 21 18.25 -41.71 24.79
CA SER A 21 17.18 -40.95 25.43
C SER A 21 16.21 -40.35 24.39
N PRO A 22 14.92 -40.71 24.39
CA PRO A 22 14.00 -40.37 23.30
C PRO A 22 13.75 -38.86 23.17
N THR A 23 13.74 -38.34 21.96
CA THR A 23 13.06 -37.07 21.65
C THR A 23 11.55 -37.27 21.66
N LYS A 24 10.79 -36.18 21.80
CA LYS A 24 9.31 -36.26 21.74
C LYS A 24 8.83 -36.88 20.43
N ALA A 25 9.43 -36.51 19.30
CA ALA A 25 9.07 -37.03 17.99
C ALA A 25 9.36 -38.54 17.86
N GLN A 26 10.54 -39.00 18.31
CA GLN A 26 10.88 -40.43 18.29
C GLN A 26 9.92 -41.26 19.15
N TYR A 27 9.53 -40.76 20.33
CA TYR A 27 8.53 -41.45 21.16
C TYR A 27 7.17 -41.56 20.48
N GLU A 28 6.72 -40.51 19.79
CA GLU A 28 5.46 -40.53 19.03
C GLU A 28 5.50 -41.51 17.85
N GLU A 29 6.66 -41.63 17.20
CA GLU A 29 6.88 -42.55 16.07
C GLU A 29 6.87 -44.02 16.49
N LEU A 30 7.31 -44.33 17.71
CA LEU A 30 7.19 -45.68 18.31
C LEU A 30 5.73 -46.09 18.59
N GLY A 31 4.76 -45.15 18.52
CA GLY A 31 3.36 -45.44 18.76
C GLY A 31 3.05 -45.88 20.20
N MET A 32 3.93 -45.57 21.16
CA MET A 32 3.82 -46.02 22.54
C MET A 32 2.70 -45.30 23.31
N THR A 33 2.18 -46.01 24.31
CA THR A 33 1.20 -45.47 25.26
C THR A 33 1.81 -45.43 26.66
N PRO A 34 1.53 -44.39 27.48
CA PRO A 34 0.61 -43.28 27.23
C PRO A 34 1.15 -42.23 26.24
N ALA A 35 0.26 -41.65 25.43
CA ALA A 35 0.64 -40.65 24.44
C ALA A 35 1.47 -39.49 25.01
N SER A 36 2.37 -38.93 24.21
CA SER A 36 3.31 -37.86 24.62
C SER A 36 2.62 -36.68 25.34
N ALA A 37 1.42 -36.30 24.90
CA ALA A 37 0.62 -35.24 25.50
C ALA A 37 0.11 -35.60 26.91
N THR A 38 -0.19 -36.86 27.17
CA THR A 38 -0.55 -37.38 28.50
C THR A 38 0.66 -37.33 29.42
N ILE A 39 1.84 -37.75 28.94
CA ILE A 39 3.10 -37.64 29.71
C ILE A 39 3.39 -36.18 30.08
N ILE A 40 3.29 -35.24 29.13
CA ILE A 40 3.52 -33.81 29.38
C ILE A 40 2.59 -33.26 30.46
N ARG A 41 1.29 -33.58 30.38
CA ARG A 41 0.27 -33.11 31.32
C ARG A 41 0.45 -33.72 32.70
N THR A 42 0.72 -35.02 32.78
CA THR A 42 0.86 -35.76 34.04
C THR A 42 2.18 -35.46 34.76
N CYS A 43 3.26 -35.22 34.01
CA CYS A 43 4.60 -34.96 34.55
C CYS A 43 5.02 -33.48 34.53
N GLY A 44 4.16 -32.57 34.08
CA GLY A 44 4.41 -31.13 34.07
C GLY A 44 5.44 -30.68 33.03
N GLY A 45 5.69 -31.48 31.99
CA GLY A 45 6.65 -31.18 30.94
C GLY A 45 7.40 -32.42 30.42
N TRP A 46 7.81 -32.40 29.16
CA TRP A 46 8.55 -33.52 28.55
C TRP A 46 9.93 -33.73 29.17
N ASN A 47 10.70 -32.65 29.35
CA ASN A 47 12.01 -32.74 29.99
C ASN A 47 11.90 -33.11 31.48
N ASN A 48 10.88 -32.61 32.18
CA ASN A 48 10.60 -33.00 33.57
C ASN A 48 10.32 -34.52 33.68
N ALA A 49 9.58 -35.08 32.72
CA ALA A 49 9.32 -36.52 32.67
C ALA A 49 10.62 -37.31 32.41
N LYS A 50 11.45 -36.88 31.45
CA LYS A 50 12.75 -37.50 31.16
C LYS A 50 13.70 -37.45 32.36
N GLU A 51 13.81 -36.32 33.04
CA GLU A 51 14.64 -36.15 34.24
C GLU A 51 14.21 -37.12 35.35
N ARG A 52 12.91 -37.20 35.62
CA ARG A 52 12.33 -38.14 36.61
C ARG A 52 12.48 -39.61 36.21
N ALA A 53 12.56 -39.90 34.91
CA ALA A 53 12.81 -41.24 34.39
C ALA A 53 14.30 -41.64 34.44
N GLY A 54 15.21 -40.71 34.80
CA GLY A 54 16.67 -40.93 34.78
C GLY A 54 17.28 -40.77 33.38
N LEU A 55 16.58 -40.11 32.46
CA LEU A 55 16.93 -39.99 31.05
C LEU A 55 17.51 -38.61 30.72
N ALA A 56 18.49 -38.56 29.81
CA ALA A 56 19.14 -37.32 29.40
C ALA A 56 18.14 -36.31 28.77
N THR A 57 17.97 -35.14 29.38
CA THR A 57 17.10 -34.08 28.84
C THR A 57 17.75 -33.33 27.69
N SER A 58 16.94 -32.90 26.73
CA SER A 58 17.38 -31.99 25.67
C SER A 58 16.72 -30.63 25.90
N TYR A 59 17.44 -29.74 26.57
CA TYR A 59 17.06 -28.32 26.56
C TYR A 59 17.43 -27.75 25.20
N SER A 60 16.52 -26.97 24.59
CA SER A 60 16.86 -26.17 23.43
C SER A 60 17.89 -25.12 23.89
N ARG A 61 19.18 -25.42 23.72
CA ARG A 61 20.31 -24.57 24.13
C ARG A 61 20.75 -23.61 23.01
N GLY A 62 19.95 -23.49 21.96
CA GLY A 62 20.22 -22.59 20.83
C GLY A 62 19.40 -21.31 20.92
N SER A 63 19.92 -20.24 20.32
CA SER A 63 19.11 -19.06 20.02
C SER A 63 17.89 -19.50 19.19
N ARG A 64 16.69 -19.12 19.64
CA ARG A 64 15.45 -19.30 18.85
C ARG A 64 15.37 -18.31 17.68
N VAL A 65 16.36 -17.43 17.55
CA VAL A 65 16.46 -16.45 16.48
C VAL A 65 17.34 -17.04 15.37
N SER A 66 16.73 -17.31 14.23
CA SER A 66 17.47 -17.66 13.01
C SER A 66 18.37 -16.50 12.56
N PRO A 67 19.49 -16.77 11.87
CA PRO A 67 20.35 -15.73 11.32
C PRO A 67 19.59 -14.71 10.46
N LYS A 68 20.11 -13.48 10.37
CA LYS A 68 19.54 -12.45 9.50
C LYS A 68 19.65 -12.91 8.04
N PRO A 69 18.56 -12.90 7.26
CA PRO A 69 18.63 -13.10 5.82
C PRO A 69 19.51 -12.04 5.13
N ASP A 70 20.18 -12.42 4.05
CA ASP A 70 21.09 -11.54 3.30
C ASP A 70 20.35 -10.40 2.58
N ASP A 71 19.11 -10.65 2.18
CA ASP A 71 18.21 -9.73 1.47
C ASP A 71 17.49 -8.72 2.39
N VAL A 72 17.79 -8.74 3.69
CA VAL A 72 17.17 -7.84 4.68
C VAL A 72 18.16 -6.77 5.12
N ASP A 73 17.87 -5.52 4.76
CA ASP A 73 18.57 -4.34 5.24
C ASP A 73 17.96 -3.82 6.55
N LEU A 74 18.81 -3.61 7.56
CA LEU A 74 18.42 -2.99 8.83
C LEU A 74 18.99 -1.57 8.91
N PRO A 75 18.25 -0.61 9.51
CA PRO A 75 18.78 0.70 9.82
C PRO A 75 20.03 0.65 10.69
N GLU A 76 20.88 1.67 10.56
CA GLU A 76 22.09 1.82 11.39
C GLU A 76 21.74 1.79 12.89
N GLY A 77 22.52 1.02 13.66
CA GLY A 77 22.31 0.84 15.09
C GLY A 77 21.30 -0.25 15.49
N MET A 78 20.65 -0.93 14.54
CA MET A 78 19.76 -2.07 14.84
C MET A 78 20.48 -3.42 14.69
N SER A 79 20.22 -4.35 15.61
CA SER A 79 20.69 -5.75 15.54
C SER A 79 19.50 -6.69 15.36
N TRP A 80 19.65 -7.66 14.45
CA TRP A 80 18.63 -8.64 14.11
C TRP A 80 18.22 -9.51 15.31
N GLU A 81 19.17 -9.85 16.16
CA GLU A 81 19.00 -10.66 17.36
C GLU A 81 18.20 -9.91 18.42
N ALA A 82 18.40 -8.60 18.51
CA ALA A 82 17.72 -7.72 19.45
C ALA A 82 16.28 -7.37 19.04
N LEU A 83 15.90 -7.61 17.78
CA LEU A 83 14.53 -7.39 17.31
C LEU A 83 13.54 -8.35 17.99
N THR A 84 12.28 -7.92 18.07
CA THR A 84 11.16 -8.81 18.40
C THR A 84 10.86 -9.74 17.23
N VAL A 85 10.09 -10.80 17.50
CA VAL A 85 9.61 -11.73 16.46
C VAL A 85 8.82 -10.97 15.38
N ASP A 86 7.96 -10.03 15.79
CA ASP A 86 7.13 -9.24 14.87
C ASP A 86 7.98 -8.27 14.03
N GLN A 87 8.96 -7.59 14.63
CA GLN A 87 9.86 -6.71 13.88
C GLN A 87 10.66 -7.49 12.82
N ARG A 88 11.23 -8.64 13.18
CA ARG A 88 11.92 -9.52 12.19
C ARG A 88 10.98 -9.93 11.07
N TRP A 89 9.73 -10.28 11.40
CA TRP A 89 8.73 -10.58 10.40
C TRP A 89 8.48 -9.38 9.47
N HIS A 90 8.35 -8.17 10.00
CA HIS A 90 8.14 -6.97 9.18
C HIS A 90 9.28 -6.71 8.20
N TYR A 91 10.53 -6.73 8.68
CA TYR A 91 11.71 -6.49 7.84
C TYR A 91 11.84 -7.55 6.73
N ARG A 92 11.67 -8.83 7.07
CA ARG A 92 11.70 -9.93 6.09
C ARG A 92 10.58 -9.84 5.05
N ASN A 93 9.42 -9.30 5.41
CA ASN A 93 8.25 -9.26 4.53
C ASN A 93 8.01 -7.86 3.95
N THR A 94 9.01 -6.98 3.89
CA THR A 94 8.85 -5.60 3.42
C THR A 94 8.31 -5.54 1.99
N GLU A 95 8.89 -6.32 1.07
CA GLU A 95 8.45 -6.39 -0.32
C GLU A 95 7.04 -6.95 -0.43
N TRP A 96 6.75 -8.06 0.24
CA TRP A 96 5.42 -8.67 0.27
C TRP A 96 4.35 -7.73 0.84
N ASN A 97 4.64 -7.03 1.94
CA ASN A 97 3.74 -6.04 2.55
C ASN A 97 3.51 -4.84 1.62
N THR A 98 4.56 -4.40 0.94
CA THR A 98 4.49 -3.33 -0.08
C THR A 98 3.60 -3.76 -1.23
N GLU A 99 3.84 -4.94 -1.79
CA GLU A 99 3.07 -5.49 -2.90
C GLU A 99 1.61 -5.71 -2.51
N ARG A 100 1.33 -6.30 -1.35
CA ARG A 100 -0.02 -6.48 -0.80
C ARG A 100 -0.75 -5.14 -0.70
N THR A 101 -0.08 -4.10 -0.21
CA THR A 101 -0.64 -2.75 -0.11
C THR A 101 -0.92 -2.15 -1.48
N LEU A 102 -0.01 -2.30 -2.44
CA LEU A 102 -0.17 -1.83 -3.81
C LEU A 102 -1.32 -2.55 -4.53
N ARG A 103 -1.42 -3.88 -4.41
CA ARG A 103 -2.52 -4.69 -4.95
C ARG A 103 -3.86 -4.25 -4.38
N ARG A 104 -3.96 -4.07 -3.05
CA ARG A 104 -5.18 -3.56 -2.40
C ARG A 104 -5.56 -2.17 -2.91
N ARG A 105 -4.59 -1.24 -3.01
CA ARG A 105 -4.83 0.12 -3.53
C ARG A 105 -5.28 0.09 -5.00
N ARG A 106 -4.71 -0.79 -5.82
CA ARG A 106 -5.12 -0.99 -7.22
C ARG A 106 -6.57 -1.43 -7.32
N ARG A 107 -6.96 -2.49 -6.60
CA ARG A 107 -8.35 -2.99 -6.56
C ARG A 107 -9.35 -1.94 -6.09
N LEU A 108 -9.01 -1.18 -5.04
CA LEU A 108 -9.89 -0.10 -4.56
C LEU A 108 -10.01 1.05 -5.56
N ARG A 109 -8.95 1.38 -6.31
CA ARG A 109 -9.01 2.39 -7.38
C ARG A 109 -9.84 1.93 -8.57
N ALA A 110 -9.72 0.66 -8.98
CA ALA A 110 -10.58 0.07 -9.99
C ALA A 110 -12.05 0.13 -9.55
N TRP A 111 -12.35 -0.34 -8.33
CA TRP A 111 -13.71 -0.26 -7.78
C TRP A 111 -14.25 1.18 -7.71
N LEU A 112 -13.42 2.18 -7.34
CA LEU A 112 -13.81 3.60 -7.36
C LEU A 112 -14.07 4.13 -8.78
N ASN A 113 -13.36 3.62 -9.77
CA ASN A 113 -13.58 3.96 -11.17
C ASN A 113 -14.96 3.47 -11.63
N ASP A 114 -15.39 2.28 -11.22
CA ASP A 114 -16.72 1.73 -11.53
C ASP A 114 -17.87 2.57 -10.94
N GLN A 115 -17.59 3.32 -9.86
CA GLN A 115 -18.57 4.21 -9.24
C GLN A 115 -18.75 5.53 -10.01
N LYS A 116 -17.95 5.81 -11.05
CA LYS A 116 -18.01 7.03 -11.85
C LYS A 116 -18.53 6.71 -13.25
N GLN A 117 -19.77 7.09 -13.52
CA GLN A 117 -20.41 6.81 -14.82
C GLN A 117 -20.22 7.96 -15.82
N ARG A 118 -20.55 9.19 -15.43
CA ARG A 118 -20.40 10.39 -16.28
C ARG A 118 -20.33 11.67 -15.48
N CYS A 119 -19.86 12.74 -16.11
CA CYS A 119 -19.93 14.09 -15.57
C CYS A 119 -21.39 14.54 -15.42
N SER A 120 -21.71 15.18 -14.30
CA SER A 120 -23.05 15.75 -14.04
C SER A 120 -23.34 17.05 -14.79
N ARG A 121 -22.33 17.67 -15.43
CA ARG A 121 -22.44 18.99 -16.08
C ARG A 121 -22.20 18.98 -17.58
N CYS A 122 -21.67 17.90 -18.12
CA CYS A 122 -21.40 17.79 -19.56
C CYS A 122 -21.38 16.32 -20.00
N PRO A 123 -21.36 16.04 -21.31
CA PRO A 123 -21.44 14.67 -21.83
C PRO A 123 -20.22 13.77 -21.58
N ILE A 124 -19.13 14.26 -20.97
CA ILE A 124 -17.91 13.47 -20.77
C ILE A 124 -18.16 12.33 -19.78
N ASP A 125 -17.85 11.10 -20.21
CA ASP A 125 -18.03 9.85 -19.45
C ASP A 125 -16.75 9.01 -19.32
N HIS A 126 -15.68 9.34 -20.04
CA HIS A 126 -14.41 8.63 -19.93
C HIS A 126 -13.87 8.65 -18.49
N VAL A 127 -13.77 7.49 -17.85
CA VAL A 127 -13.49 7.34 -16.41
C VAL A 127 -12.19 8.00 -15.93
N GLY A 128 -11.16 8.05 -16.80
CA GLY A 128 -9.90 8.75 -16.54
C GLY A 128 -10.03 10.27 -16.42
N CYS A 129 -11.13 10.84 -16.93
CA CYS A 129 -11.45 12.27 -16.83
C CYS A 129 -12.28 12.60 -15.59
N LEU A 130 -12.87 11.61 -14.92
CA LEU A 130 -13.89 11.82 -13.88
C LEU A 130 -13.29 11.86 -12.48
N ASP A 131 -13.75 12.83 -11.68
CA ASP A 131 -13.43 13.01 -10.26
C ASP A 131 -14.71 13.07 -9.42
N PHE A 132 -14.58 12.70 -8.15
CA PHE A 132 -15.59 13.01 -7.13
C PHE A 132 -15.37 14.43 -6.62
N HIS A 133 -16.42 15.25 -6.71
CA HIS A 133 -16.47 16.60 -6.17
C HIS A 133 -17.46 16.66 -5.01
N HIS A 134 -17.02 17.06 -3.82
CA HIS A 134 -17.89 17.21 -2.67
C HIS A 134 -18.85 18.39 -2.85
N ARG A 135 -20.16 18.15 -2.73
CA ARG A 135 -21.19 19.20 -2.86
C ARG A 135 -21.08 20.29 -1.80
N ASN A 136 -20.76 19.89 -0.57
CA ASN A 136 -20.38 20.78 0.50
C ASN A 136 -18.94 20.43 0.95
N PRO A 137 -17.95 21.33 0.77
CA PRO A 137 -16.56 21.05 1.11
C PRO A 137 -16.34 20.85 2.62
N ASP A 138 -17.22 21.34 3.48
CA ASP A 138 -17.11 21.22 4.94
C ASP A 138 -17.73 19.92 5.48
N SER A 139 -18.50 19.22 4.66
CA SER A 139 -19.13 17.94 5.02
C SER A 139 -18.23 16.72 4.79
N LYS A 140 -17.08 16.92 4.13
CA LYS A 140 -16.18 15.84 3.73
C LYS A 140 -15.30 15.38 4.89
N THR A 141 -15.06 14.09 4.97
CA THR A 141 -13.99 13.57 5.83
C THR A 141 -12.65 13.79 5.15
N MET A 142 -12.56 13.43 3.86
CA MET A 142 -11.35 13.54 3.05
C MET A 142 -11.69 13.39 1.56
N ALA A 143 -10.82 13.86 0.66
CA ALA A 143 -10.92 13.49 -0.74
C ALA A 143 -10.98 11.95 -0.92
N VAL A 144 -11.99 11.45 -1.65
CA VAL A 144 -12.25 10.00 -1.83
C VAL A 144 -11.00 9.24 -2.31
N GLY A 145 -10.26 9.81 -3.26
CA GLY A 145 -9.02 9.20 -3.76
C GLY A 145 -7.91 9.09 -2.72
N ARG A 146 -7.85 10.01 -1.74
CA ARG A 146 -6.88 9.96 -0.64
C ARG A 146 -7.25 8.88 0.39
N MET A 147 -8.53 8.63 0.62
CA MET A 147 -8.98 7.58 1.55
C MET A 147 -8.42 6.20 1.20
N VAL A 148 -8.26 5.88 -0.10
CA VAL A 148 -7.60 4.63 -0.54
C VAL A 148 -6.15 4.55 -0.06
N THR A 149 -5.40 5.66 -0.14
CA THR A 149 -4.01 5.74 0.33
C THR A 149 -3.92 5.54 1.84
N PHE A 150 -4.89 6.08 2.59
CA PHE A 150 -4.99 5.96 4.05
C PHE A 150 -5.64 4.65 4.53
N GLY A 151 -5.91 3.70 3.63
CA GLY A 151 -6.32 2.35 4.04
C GLY A 151 -7.81 2.17 4.31
N TYR A 152 -8.68 3.15 4.02
CA TYR A 152 -10.11 3.02 4.25
C TYR A 152 -10.74 1.88 3.43
N GLY A 153 -11.77 1.24 3.99
CA GLY A 153 -12.55 0.17 3.35
C GLY A 153 -13.66 0.70 2.43
N LYS A 154 -14.32 -0.20 1.69
CA LYS A 154 -15.38 0.14 0.74
C LYS A 154 -16.56 0.86 1.39
N ASP A 155 -16.94 0.52 2.61
CA ASP A 155 -18.11 1.13 3.26
C ASP A 155 -17.89 2.60 3.61
N ALA A 156 -16.71 2.93 4.14
CA ALA A 156 -16.33 4.32 4.36
C ALA A 156 -16.22 5.10 3.05
N LEU A 157 -15.69 4.48 1.99
CA LEU A 157 -15.66 5.09 0.65
C LEU A 157 -17.07 5.35 0.12
N ARG A 158 -17.99 4.38 0.23
CA ARG A 158 -19.41 4.54 -0.18
C ARG A 158 -20.06 5.70 0.56
N ALA A 159 -19.92 5.74 1.89
CA ALA A 159 -20.47 6.81 2.71
C ALA A 159 -19.96 8.19 2.26
N GLU A 160 -18.65 8.31 1.97
CA GLU A 160 -18.10 9.57 1.49
C GLU A 160 -18.55 9.92 0.06
N ILE A 161 -18.66 8.93 -0.83
CA ILE A 161 -19.15 9.12 -2.21
C ILE A 161 -20.58 9.68 -2.22
N THR A 162 -21.44 9.32 -1.27
CA THR A 162 -22.81 9.87 -1.19
C THR A 162 -22.83 11.40 -1.06
N LYS A 163 -21.76 12.01 -0.53
CA LYS A 163 -21.63 13.47 -0.38
C LYS A 163 -21.16 14.16 -1.67
N CYS A 164 -20.76 13.37 -2.66
CA CYS A 164 -20.13 13.86 -3.88
C CYS A 164 -21.11 13.92 -5.06
N VAL A 165 -20.74 14.73 -6.04
CA VAL A 165 -21.21 14.66 -7.43
C VAL A 165 -20.02 14.31 -8.31
N VAL A 166 -20.26 13.61 -9.43
CA VAL A 166 -19.19 13.30 -10.39
C VAL A 166 -19.04 14.46 -11.38
N LEU A 167 -17.80 14.94 -11.56
CA LEU A 167 -17.44 15.96 -12.53
C LEU A 167 -16.24 15.50 -13.37
N CYS A 168 -16.20 15.87 -14.65
CA CYS A 168 -14.97 15.74 -15.43
C CYS A 168 -13.94 16.77 -14.97
N ALA A 169 -12.66 16.54 -15.27
CA ALA A 169 -11.55 17.39 -14.83
C ALA A 169 -11.70 18.85 -15.29
N ASN A 170 -12.25 19.10 -16.48
CA ASN A 170 -12.53 20.46 -16.96
C ASN A 170 -13.61 21.13 -16.11
N CYS A 171 -14.79 20.52 -15.95
CA CYS A 171 -15.89 21.07 -15.14
C CYS A 171 -15.49 21.24 -13.66
N HIS A 172 -14.71 20.32 -13.13
CA HIS A 172 -14.22 20.38 -11.76
C HIS A 172 -13.24 21.55 -11.55
N ARG A 173 -12.40 21.85 -12.54
CA ARG A 173 -11.53 23.05 -12.50
C ARG A 173 -12.32 24.33 -12.61
N LYS A 174 -13.32 24.40 -13.50
CA LYS A 174 -14.23 25.55 -13.61
C LYS A 174 -14.92 25.83 -12.26
N GLU A 175 -15.37 24.79 -11.57
CA GLU A 175 -15.98 24.91 -10.23
C GLU A 175 -15.03 25.51 -9.17
N HIS A 176 -13.75 25.11 -9.19
CA HIS A 176 -12.77 25.60 -8.23
C HIS A 176 -11.99 26.83 -8.70
N PHE A 177 -12.23 27.29 -9.92
CA PHE A 177 -11.51 28.42 -10.47
C PHE A 177 -11.87 29.68 -9.69
N ARG A 178 -10.84 30.37 -9.23
CA ARG A 178 -10.95 31.67 -8.57
C ARG A 178 -10.05 32.65 -9.28
N THR A 179 -10.38 33.93 -9.16
CA THR A 179 -9.59 35.02 -9.75
C THR A 179 -8.13 34.95 -9.32
N LEU A 180 -7.22 35.00 -10.29
CA LEU A 180 -5.79 34.94 -10.06
C LEU A 180 -5.26 36.28 -9.56
N THR A 181 -4.68 36.32 -8.36
CA THR A 181 -4.16 37.56 -7.76
C THR A 181 -2.71 37.83 -8.16
N ARG A 182 -1.87 36.79 -8.26
CA ARG A 182 -0.44 36.95 -8.56
C ARG A 182 -0.21 37.32 -10.03
N PRO A 183 0.58 38.39 -10.33
CA PRO A 183 0.86 38.82 -11.70
C PRO A 183 1.44 37.72 -12.60
N LEU A 184 2.33 36.87 -12.04
CA LEU A 184 2.95 35.78 -12.80
C LEU A 184 1.92 34.71 -13.20
N GLN A 185 0.99 34.38 -12.30
CA GLN A 185 -0.10 33.44 -12.60
C GLN A 185 -1.04 34.00 -13.67
N ARG A 186 -1.42 35.29 -13.56
CA ARG A 186 -2.22 35.98 -14.58
C ARG A 186 -1.55 35.95 -15.95
N TRP A 187 -0.24 36.22 -16.01
CA TRP A 187 0.52 36.18 -17.26
C TRP A 187 0.55 34.76 -17.85
N VAL A 188 0.82 33.71 -17.07
CA VAL A 188 0.78 32.32 -17.57
C VAL A 188 -0.62 31.92 -18.02
N HIS A 189 -1.67 32.34 -17.30
CA HIS A 189 -3.05 32.11 -17.69
C HIS A 189 -3.39 32.79 -19.02
N SER A 190 -2.91 34.01 -19.25
CA SER A 190 -3.08 34.69 -20.54
C SER A 190 -2.33 33.99 -21.67
N GLN A 191 -1.18 33.36 -21.40
CA GLN A 191 -0.46 32.58 -22.41
C GLN A 191 -1.28 31.35 -22.86
N LYS A 192 -2.04 30.71 -21.97
CA LYS A 192 -2.95 29.60 -22.32
C LYS A 192 -4.12 30.06 -23.19
N HIS A 193 -4.59 31.29 -23.02
CA HIS A 193 -5.61 31.88 -23.90
C HIS A 193 -5.04 32.13 -25.30
N ILE A 194 -3.84 32.74 -25.37
CA ILE A 194 -3.14 33.05 -26.63
C ILE A 194 -2.81 31.79 -27.45
N SER A 195 -2.63 30.63 -26.80
CA SER A 195 -2.31 29.39 -27.51
C SER A 195 -3.46 28.83 -28.36
N GLY A 196 -4.66 29.43 -28.31
CA GLY A 196 -5.80 29.02 -29.14
C GLY A 196 -6.54 27.77 -28.64
N GLY A 197 -6.42 27.44 -27.35
CA GLY A 197 -7.15 26.33 -26.74
C GLY A 197 -6.43 24.97 -26.76
N CYS A 198 -7.19 23.92 -26.51
CA CYS A 198 -6.72 22.54 -26.50
C CYS A 198 -6.36 22.06 -27.91
N LYS A 199 -5.20 21.40 -28.07
CA LYS A 199 -4.78 20.84 -29.36
C LYS A 199 -5.68 19.70 -29.88
N ARG A 200 -6.49 19.08 -29.01
CA ARG A 200 -7.25 17.84 -29.30
C ARG A 200 -8.77 17.99 -29.29
N CYS A 201 -9.30 19.11 -28.81
CA CYS A 201 -10.74 19.34 -28.76
C CYS A 201 -11.05 20.83 -28.70
N VAL A 202 -12.34 21.17 -28.71
CA VAL A 202 -12.83 22.56 -28.75
C VAL A 202 -12.70 23.34 -27.43
N GLU A 203 -12.23 22.72 -26.34
CA GLU A 203 -12.08 23.43 -25.07
C GLU A 203 -10.98 24.49 -25.16
N ASP A 204 -11.34 25.73 -24.90
CA ASP A 204 -10.48 26.91 -24.97
C ASP A 204 -10.38 27.69 -23.64
N ASP A 205 -11.18 27.33 -22.62
CA ASP A 205 -11.12 27.98 -21.30
C ASP A 205 -9.74 27.77 -20.66
N PRO A 206 -8.93 28.84 -20.44
CA PRO A 206 -7.59 28.72 -19.89
C PRO A 206 -7.53 28.09 -18.49
N ALA A 207 -8.63 28.12 -17.72
CA ALA A 207 -8.74 27.42 -16.44
C ALA A 207 -8.72 25.89 -16.61
N CYS A 208 -9.18 25.40 -17.77
CA CYS A 208 -9.18 23.98 -18.11
C CYS A 208 -7.89 23.51 -18.78
N LEU A 209 -7.05 24.40 -19.30
CA LEU A 209 -5.87 24.03 -20.09
C LEU A 209 -4.65 23.69 -19.22
N ASP A 210 -3.80 22.77 -19.71
CA ASP A 210 -2.54 22.32 -19.15
C ASP A 210 -1.42 22.36 -20.20
N TYR A 211 -0.20 22.58 -19.73
CA TYR A 211 1.00 22.39 -20.53
C TYR A 211 1.47 20.95 -20.40
N HIS A 212 1.31 20.18 -21.48
CA HIS A 212 1.76 18.80 -21.60
C HIS A 212 3.14 18.73 -22.25
N HIS A 213 4.03 17.92 -21.67
CA HIS A 213 5.35 17.64 -22.23
C HIS A 213 5.31 16.30 -22.96
N ASN A 214 5.67 16.27 -24.25
CA ASN A 214 5.95 15.02 -24.94
C ASN A 214 7.22 14.40 -24.33
N SER A 215 7.14 13.11 -24.01
CA SER A 215 8.16 12.33 -23.29
C SER A 215 9.56 12.51 -23.90
N GLY A 216 10.49 13.14 -23.16
CA GLY A 216 11.90 13.30 -23.56
C GLY A 216 12.57 14.61 -23.14
N ASN A 217 11.81 15.69 -22.90
CA ASN A 217 12.37 17.06 -22.77
C ASN A 217 12.22 17.72 -21.37
N LYS A 218 11.82 16.97 -20.33
CA LYS A 218 11.37 17.59 -19.08
C LYS A 218 12.54 17.96 -18.16
N ARG A 219 12.80 19.26 -17.99
CA ARG A 219 13.69 19.79 -16.93
C ARG A 219 12.91 20.36 -15.74
N ALA A 220 11.69 20.91 -15.94
CA ALA A 220 10.77 21.36 -14.88
C ALA A 220 9.34 21.57 -15.43
N THR A 221 8.28 21.43 -14.62
CA THR A 221 6.92 21.80 -15.06
C THR A 221 6.72 23.33 -15.03
N VAL A 222 5.86 23.86 -15.92
CA VAL A 222 5.47 25.29 -15.88
C VAL A 222 4.93 25.68 -14.49
N ALA A 223 4.14 24.80 -13.86
CA ALA A 223 3.64 25.00 -12.51
C ALA A 223 4.76 25.12 -11.47
N ALA A 224 5.78 24.26 -11.53
CA ALA A 224 6.93 24.33 -10.63
C ALA A 224 7.75 25.61 -10.84
N LEU A 225 7.92 26.07 -12.08
CA LEU A 225 8.62 27.32 -12.39
C LEU A 225 7.87 28.55 -11.84
N VAL A 226 6.54 28.57 -11.92
CA VAL A 226 5.69 29.63 -11.33
C VAL A 226 5.76 29.61 -9.80
N ALA A 227 5.72 28.43 -9.19
CA ALA A 227 5.85 28.27 -7.74
C ALA A 227 7.21 28.78 -7.25
N ALA A 228 8.28 28.47 -7.98
CA ALA A 228 9.64 28.95 -7.73
C ALA A 228 9.89 30.41 -8.19
N ASN A 229 8.84 31.15 -8.55
CA ASN A 229 8.89 32.55 -8.97
C ASN A 229 9.95 32.85 -10.04
N ARG A 230 10.13 31.94 -11.01
CA ARG A 230 11.11 32.11 -12.09
C ARG A 230 10.69 33.22 -13.05
N SER A 231 11.66 33.77 -13.79
CA SER A 231 11.41 34.84 -14.75
C SER A 231 10.44 34.42 -15.85
N LYS A 232 9.67 35.40 -16.37
CA LYS A 232 8.76 35.17 -17.51
C LYS A 232 9.49 34.55 -18.70
N GLN A 233 10.73 34.96 -18.96
CA GLN A 233 11.56 34.41 -20.04
C GLN A 233 11.84 32.91 -19.83
N ARG A 234 12.27 32.50 -18.62
CA ARG A 234 12.54 31.08 -18.34
C ARG A 234 11.28 30.23 -18.47
N ILE A 235 10.13 30.76 -18.04
CA ILE A 235 8.84 30.08 -18.15
C ILE A 235 8.40 30.00 -19.62
N ARG A 236 8.59 31.07 -20.40
CA ARG A 236 8.28 31.09 -21.83
C ARG A 236 9.02 30.01 -22.59
N THR A 237 10.32 29.86 -22.36
CA THR A 237 11.13 28.78 -22.97
C THR A 237 10.60 27.38 -22.61
N GLU A 238 9.99 27.21 -21.44
CA GLU A 238 9.34 25.95 -21.07
C GLU A 238 8.02 25.75 -21.82
N ILE A 239 7.20 26.81 -21.89
CA ILE A 239 5.91 26.81 -22.60
C ILE A 239 6.08 26.46 -24.08
N GLU A 240 7.11 27.00 -24.75
CA GLU A 240 7.40 26.76 -26.17
C GLU A 240 7.72 25.28 -26.49
N ARG A 241 8.03 24.47 -25.46
CA ARG A 241 8.28 23.03 -25.59
C ARG A 241 7.06 22.18 -25.24
N CYS A 242 5.95 22.81 -24.85
CA CYS A 242 4.75 22.14 -24.38
C CYS A 242 3.67 22.12 -25.46
N VAL A 243 2.87 21.05 -25.48
CA VAL A 243 1.59 21.01 -26.18
C VAL A 243 0.50 21.44 -25.19
N VAL A 244 -0.40 22.33 -25.60
CA VAL A 244 -1.52 22.73 -24.74
C VAL A 244 -2.68 21.76 -24.93
N LEU A 245 -3.09 21.11 -23.83
CA LEU A 245 -4.22 20.18 -23.79
C LEU A 245 -5.18 20.60 -22.67
N CYS A 246 -6.49 20.41 -22.84
CA CYS A 246 -7.40 20.54 -21.71
C CYS A 246 -7.19 19.39 -20.72
N ALA A 247 -7.60 19.58 -19.47
CA ALA A 247 -7.39 18.64 -18.38
C ALA A 247 -7.95 17.24 -18.69
N ASN A 248 -9.08 17.15 -19.38
CA ASN A 248 -9.64 15.87 -19.84
C ASN A 248 -8.72 15.18 -20.85
N CYS A 249 -8.35 15.86 -21.95
CA CYS A 249 -7.46 15.30 -22.98
C CYS A 249 -6.06 14.96 -22.43
N HIS A 250 -5.55 15.78 -21.51
CA HIS A 250 -4.28 15.55 -20.84
C HIS A 250 -4.33 14.31 -19.94
N ARG A 251 -5.44 14.07 -19.24
CA ARG A 251 -5.62 12.86 -18.44
C ARG A 251 -5.75 11.62 -19.32
N ILE A 252 -6.48 11.70 -20.43
CA ILE A 252 -6.58 10.59 -21.40
C ILE A 252 -5.20 10.19 -21.91
N GLU A 253 -4.33 11.16 -22.22
CA GLU A 253 -2.95 10.89 -22.66
C GLU A 253 -2.16 10.05 -21.64
N HIS A 254 -2.38 10.30 -20.35
CA HIS A 254 -1.69 9.59 -19.27
C HIS A 254 -2.51 8.41 -18.70
N TYR A 255 -3.70 8.16 -19.23
CA TYR A 255 -4.58 7.14 -18.70
C TYR A 255 -4.08 5.76 -19.14
N LYS A 256 -3.53 5.02 -18.18
CA LYS A 256 -3.25 3.59 -18.34
C LYS A 256 -4.42 2.82 -17.77
N HIS A 257 -5.11 2.05 -18.61
CA HIS A 257 -6.20 1.20 -18.15
C HIS A 257 -5.65 0.27 -17.07
N THR A 258 -6.21 0.35 -15.86
CA THR A 258 -5.78 -0.50 -14.76
C THR A 258 -6.68 -1.72 -14.78
N THR A 259 -6.26 -2.80 -15.44
CA THR A 259 -6.94 -4.10 -15.33
C THR A 259 -6.67 -4.72 -13.95
N GLU A 260 -7.62 -5.54 -13.48
CA GLU A 260 -7.64 -6.17 -12.15
C GLU A 260 -6.45 -7.07 -11.86
#